data_AF-A0A3C0JHB5-F1
#
_entry.id   AF-A0A3C0JHB5-F1
#
_cell.length_a   1.000
_cell.length_b   1.000
_cell.length_c   1.000
_cell.angle_alpha   90.00
_cell.angle_beta   90.00
_cell.angle_gamma   90.00
#
_symmetry.space_group_name_H-M   'P 1'
#
loop_
_entity.id
_entity.type
_entity.pdbx_description
1 polymer ?
#
loop_
_entity_poly.entity_id
_entity_poly.type
_entity_poly.pdbx_seq_one_letter_code
_entity_poly.pdbx_strand_id
1 'polypeptide(L)'
;MVKVIELGYLGLNVTDSAAWRKYATECIGLEIVESGYDDRFHLRMDLQHHRITVHQTDDSDDLAYMGWRVAGLEEFKAMQKQLTDAGVAYRVGTTEEARER
;
A
#
# COMPACT_ATOMS: atom_id res chain seq x y z
N MET A 1 14.18 0.04 -20.65
CA MET A 1 13.75 0.74 -19.43
C MET A 1 12.48 0.05 -18.94
N VAL A 2 12.49 -0.43 -17.70
CA VAL A 2 11.29 -1.05 -17.11
C VAL A 2 10.28 0.02 -16.74
N LYS A 3 8.99 -0.33 -16.73
CA LYS A 3 7.89 0.59 -16.44
C LYS A 3 7.01 0.07 -15.31
N VAL A 4 6.45 1.01 -14.57
CA VAL A 4 5.31 0.75 -13.68
C VAL A 4 4.07 0.52 -14.53
N ILE A 5 3.16 -0.34 -14.05
CA ILE A 5 1.94 -0.71 -14.79
C ILE A 5 0.66 -0.18 -14.15
N GLU A 6 0.67 0.07 -12.83
CA GLU A 6 -0.46 0.65 -12.11
C GLU A 6 0.01 1.24 -10.76
N LEU A 7 -0.80 2.15 -10.21
CA LEU A 7 -0.81 2.43 -8.78
C LEU A 7 -1.50 1.25 -8.09
N GLY A 8 -0.72 0.39 -7.45
CA GLY A 8 -1.20 -0.86 -6.87
C GLY A 8 -1.97 -0.66 -5.57
N TYR A 9 -1.41 0.11 -4.65
CA TYR A 9 -2.01 0.41 -3.35
C TYR A 9 -1.55 1.74 -2.76
N LEU A 10 -2.28 2.22 -1.74
CA LEU A 10 -1.95 3.38 -0.92
C LEU A 10 -1.88 2.99 0.56
N GLY A 11 -1.01 3.63 1.31
CA GLY A 11 -1.05 3.67 2.78
C GLY A 11 -1.46 5.05 3.24
N LEU A 12 -2.47 5.15 4.10
CA LEU A 12 -2.95 6.42 4.67
C LEU A 12 -2.82 6.39 6.18
N ASN A 13 -2.26 7.45 6.76
CA ASN A 13 -2.37 7.72 8.18
C ASN A 13 -3.70 8.44 8.43
N VAL A 14 -4.42 8.02 9.46
CA VAL A 14 -5.69 8.62 9.84
C VAL A 14 -5.76 8.80 11.35
N THR A 15 -6.37 9.89 11.80
CA THR A 15 -6.60 10.15 13.23
C THR A 15 -7.88 9.52 13.76
N ASP A 16 -8.85 9.20 12.89
CA ASP A 16 -10.11 8.56 13.25
C ASP A 16 -10.41 7.35 12.36
N SER A 17 -9.91 6.17 12.76
CA SER A 17 -10.17 4.90 12.07
C SER A 17 -11.65 4.50 12.07
N ALA A 18 -12.42 4.86 13.09
CA ALA A 18 -13.83 4.51 13.19
C ALA A 18 -14.64 5.28 12.12
N ALA A 19 -14.36 6.56 11.94
CA ALA A 19 -14.93 7.35 10.86
C ALA A 19 -14.54 6.81 9.48
N TRP A 20 -13.29 6.38 9.29
CA TRP A 20 -12.84 5.78 8.04
C TRP A 20 -13.54 4.45 7.72
N ARG A 21 -13.69 3.56 8.70
CA ARG A 21 -14.44 2.30 8.53
C ARG A 21 -15.86 2.57 8.06
N LYS A 22 -16.54 3.52 8.71
CA LYS A 22 -17.89 3.94 8.33
C LYS A 22 -17.95 4.51 6.92
N TYR A 23 -17.09 5.49 6.62
CA TYR A 23 -17.09 6.16 5.31
C TYR A 23 -16.78 5.19 4.17
N ALA A 24 -15.72 4.39 4.31
CA ALA A 24 -15.30 3.47 3.27
C ALA A 24 -16.35 2.39 2.97
N THR A 25 -17.06 1.90 3.98
CA THR A 25 -18.06 0.83 3.81
C THR A 25 -19.44 1.37 3.45
N GLU A 26 -19.94 2.38 4.17
CA GLU A 26 -21.32 2.88 4.03
C GLU A 26 -21.49 3.87 2.87
N CYS A 27 -20.43 4.62 2.51
CA CYS A 27 -20.52 5.62 1.44
C CYS A 27 -19.89 5.15 0.12
N ILE A 28 -18.71 4.52 0.19
CA ILE A 28 -17.98 4.08 -1.03
C ILE A 28 -18.34 2.64 -1.41
N GLY A 29 -18.61 1.77 -0.42
CA GLY A 29 -18.89 0.36 -0.66
C GLY A 29 -17.63 -0.52 -0.75
N LEU A 30 -16.55 -0.12 -0.10
CA LEU A 30 -15.33 -0.94 0.00
C LEU A 30 -15.49 -2.01 1.07
N GLU A 31 -14.75 -3.10 0.91
CA GLU A 31 -14.72 -4.18 1.89
C GLU A 31 -13.57 -3.96 2.88
N ILE A 32 -13.87 -4.12 4.17
CA ILE A 32 -12.84 -4.14 5.22
C ILE A 32 -12.21 -5.54 5.27
N VAL A 33 -10.88 -5.56 5.22
CA VAL A 33 -10.06 -6.75 5.50
C VAL A 33 -9.24 -6.44 6.74
N GLU A 34 -9.45 -7.21 7.81
CA GLU A 34 -8.69 -7.04 9.05
C GLU A 34 -7.22 -7.47 8.83
N SER A 35 -6.29 -6.63 9.31
CA SER A 35 -4.85 -6.84 9.11
C SER A 35 -4.24 -7.86 10.08
N GLY A 36 -4.93 -8.15 11.19
CA GLY A 36 -4.38 -8.88 12.33
C GLY A 36 -3.53 -8.03 13.28
N TYR A 37 -3.40 -6.73 13.01
CA TYR A 37 -2.78 -5.73 13.89
C TYR A 37 -3.84 -4.74 14.39
N ASP A 38 -3.66 -4.24 15.61
CA ASP A 38 -4.60 -3.31 16.24
C ASP A 38 -4.53 -1.89 15.65
N ASP A 39 -3.42 -1.54 15.00
CA ASP A 39 -3.13 -0.19 14.51
C ASP A 39 -3.52 0.03 13.04
N ARG A 40 -4.02 -0.97 12.32
CA ARG A 40 -4.37 -0.82 10.90
C ARG A 40 -5.42 -1.80 10.42
N PHE A 41 -6.10 -1.43 9.34
CA PHE A 41 -6.95 -2.32 8.57
C PHE A 41 -6.78 -2.04 7.08
N HIS A 42 -7.27 -2.95 6.24
CA HIS A 42 -7.20 -2.80 4.80
C HIS A 42 -8.58 -2.58 4.18
N LEU A 43 -8.59 -1.90 3.05
CA LEU A 43 -9.78 -1.68 2.22
C LEU A 43 -9.56 -2.36 0.86
N ARG A 44 -10.42 -3.31 0.54
CA ARG A 44 -10.43 -4.05 -0.73
C ARG A 44 -11.50 -3.48 -1.66
N MET A 45 -11.11 -3.32 -2.92
CA MET A 45 -11.96 -2.77 -3.99
C MET A 45 -12.19 -3.77 -5.13
N ASP A 46 -11.34 -4.79 -5.25
CA ASP A 46 -11.35 -5.76 -6.35
C ASP A 46 -10.72 -7.10 -5.92
N LEU A 47 -10.26 -7.91 -6.89
CA LEU A 47 -9.68 -9.24 -6.64
C LEU A 47 -8.26 -9.21 -6.03
N GLN A 48 -7.64 -8.05 -5.86
CA GLN A 48 -6.37 -7.96 -5.12
C GLN A 48 -6.61 -8.08 -3.61
N HIS A 49 -5.54 -8.38 -2.86
CA HIS A 49 -5.62 -8.50 -1.40
C HIS A 49 -6.25 -7.24 -0.76
N HIS A 50 -5.74 -6.06 -1.11
CA HIS A 50 -6.33 -4.76 -0.79
C HIS A 50 -5.80 -3.68 -1.75
N ARG A 51 -6.40 -2.49 -1.70
CA ARG A 51 -5.94 -1.31 -2.45
C ARG A 51 -5.56 -0.13 -1.54
N ILE A 52 -6.05 -0.11 -0.31
CA ILE A 52 -5.68 0.92 0.68
C ILE A 52 -5.42 0.24 2.02
N THR A 53 -4.32 0.59 2.67
CA THR A 53 -4.07 0.30 4.09
C THR A 53 -4.29 1.57 4.89
N VAL A 54 -5.14 1.50 5.90
CA VAL A 54 -5.46 2.60 6.79
C VAL A 54 -4.75 2.36 8.11
N HIS A 55 -3.79 3.21 8.44
CA HIS A 55 -3.02 3.20 9.69
C HIS A 55 -3.63 4.21 10.65
N GLN A 56 -4.08 3.75 11.82
CA GLN A 56 -4.47 4.64 12.91
C GLN A 56 -3.20 5.30 13.48
N THR A 57 -3.21 6.62 13.53
CA THR A 57 -2.17 7.43 14.18
C THR A 57 -2.80 8.45 15.12
N ASP A 58 -2.00 9.06 16.01
CA ASP A 58 -2.53 10.03 16.97
C ASP A 58 -2.56 11.47 16.42
N ASP A 59 -1.78 11.77 15.38
CA ASP A 59 -1.47 13.16 14.99
C ASP A 59 -1.41 13.42 13.47
N SER A 60 -1.74 12.45 12.62
CA SER A 60 -1.60 12.58 11.17
C SER A 60 -2.80 12.07 10.37
N ASP A 61 -3.32 12.93 9.49
CA ASP A 61 -4.25 12.59 8.41
C ASP A 61 -3.57 12.90 7.06
N ASP A 62 -2.75 11.97 6.56
CA ASP A 62 -1.96 12.18 5.33
C ASP A 62 -1.56 10.85 4.66
N LEU A 63 -1.01 10.95 3.46
CA LEU A 63 -0.41 9.85 2.72
C LEU A 63 0.84 9.31 3.44
N ALA A 64 0.80 8.04 3.85
CA ALA A 64 1.97 7.33 4.39
C ALA A 64 2.89 6.83 3.28
N TYR A 65 2.34 6.20 2.23
CA TYR A 65 3.11 5.66 1.11
C TYR A 65 2.26 5.34 -0.12
N MET A 66 2.92 5.19 -1.27
CA MET A 66 2.33 4.70 -2.53
C MET A 66 3.05 3.44 -3.00
N GLY A 67 2.28 2.41 -3.36
CA GLY A 67 2.78 1.17 -3.94
C GLY A 67 2.63 1.16 -5.46
N TRP A 68 3.75 1.18 -6.19
CA TRP A 68 3.76 1.10 -7.65
C TRP A 68 4.05 -0.32 -8.12
N ARG A 69 3.14 -0.91 -8.89
CA ARG A 69 3.27 -2.29 -9.37
C ARG A 69 4.10 -2.35 -10.65
N VAL A 70 4.93 -3.38 -10.75
CA VAL A 70 5.60 -3.81 -11.99
C VAL A 70 5.04 -5.18 -12.43
N ALA A 71 5.27 -5.57 -13.68
CA ALA A 71 4.62 -6.74 -14.26
C ALA A 71 4.97 -8.07 -13.55
N GLY A 72 6.15 -8.18 -12.97
CA GLY A 72 6.59 -9.39 -12.27
C GLY A 72 7.97 -9.27 -11.65
N LEU A 73 8.52 -10.43 -11.28
CA LEU A 73 9.81 -10.54 -10.59
C LEU A 73 10.98 -10.04 -11.44
N GLU A 74 10.99 -10.33 -12.74
CA GLU A 74 12.07 -9.91 -13.62
C GLU A 74 12.04 -8.38 -13.84
N GLU A 75 10.86 -7.79 -13.98
CA GLU A 75 10.68 -6.34 -14.00
C GLU A 75 11.08 -5.70 -12.67
N PHE A 76 10.80 -6.35 -11.54
CA PHE A 76 11.23 -5.88 -10.22
C PHE A 76 12.76 -5.81 -10.10
N LYS A 77 13.46 -6.86 -10.54
CA LYS A 77 14.94 -6.86 -10.62
C LYS A 77 15.46 -5.81 -11.61
N ALA A 78 14.80 -5.65 -12.75
CA ALA A 78 15.16 -4.63 -13.73
C ALA A 78 14.96 -3.20 -13.17
N MET A 79 13.95 -2.98 -12.33
CA MET A 79 13.70 -1.70 -11.66
C MET A 79 14.81 -1.38 -10.67
N GLN A 80 15.23 -2.36 -9.87
CA GLN A 80 16.38 -2.22 -8.97
C GLN A 80 17.64 -1.81 -9.72
N LYS A 81 17.95 -2.48 -10.84
CA LYS A 81 19.08 -2.09 -11.70
C LYS A 81 18.92 -0.67 -12.24
N GLN A 82 17.74 -0.31 -12.72
CA GLN A 82 17.47 1.02 -13.26
C GLN A 82 17.64 2.13 -12.22
N LEU A 83 17.22 1.90 -10.96
CA LEU A 83 17.44 2.84 -9.86
C LEU A 83 18.92 2.95 -9.50
N THR A 84 19.64 1.82 -9.42
CA THR A 84 21.09 1.80 -9.20
C THR A 84 21.85 2.56 -10.28
N ASP A 85 21.57 2.30 -11.56
CA ASP A 85 22.23 2.97 -12.69
C ASP A 85 21.95 4.48 -12.69
N ALA A 86 20.80 4.90 -12.16
CA ALA A 86 20.44 6.31 -11.98
C ALA A 86 20.97 6.94 -10.68
N GLY A 87 21.67 6.19 -9.83
CA GLY A 87 22.16 6.66 -8.53
C GLY A 87 21.06 6.94 -7.50
N VAL A 88 19.87 6.35 -7.67
CA VAL A 88 18.74 6.51 -6.74
C VAL A 88 18.84 5.46 -5.64
N ALA A 89 18.95 5.91 -4.39
CA ALA A 89 18.98 5.03 -3.24
C ALA A 89 17.63 4.30 -3.06
N TYR A 90 17.69 3.00 -2.77
CA TYR A 90 16.52 2.20 -2.45
C TYR A 90 16.88 1.11 -1.43
N ARG A 91 15.83 0.51 -0.84
CA ARG A 91 15.93 -0.66 0.01
C ARG A 91 15.00 -1.75 -0.52
N VAL A 92 15.45 -3.00 -0.50
CA VAL A 92 14.59 -4.15 -0.77
C VAL A 92 13.80 -4.46 0.51
N GLY A 93 12.48 -4.57 0.38
CA GLY A 93 11.59 -4.90 1.51
C GLY A 93 11.92 -6.26 2.14
N THR A 94 11.61 -6.41 3.42
CA THR A 94 11.73 -7.71 4.10
C THR A 94 10.61 -8.66 3.66
N THR A 95 10.74 -9.93 4.02
CA THR A 95 9.68 -10.93 3.75
C THR A 95 8.38 -10.57 4.48
N GLU A 96 8.49 -10.02 5.68
CA GLU A 96 7.35 -9.56 6.48
C GLU A 96 6.64 -8.40 5.80
N GLU A 97 7.38 -7.37 5.37
CA GLU A 97 6.82 -6.25 4.61
C GLU A 97 6.19 -6.68 3.29
N ALA A 98 6.77 -7.71 2.63
CA ALA A 98 6.24 -8.26 1.39
C ALA A 98 4.97 -9.09 1.59
N ARG A 99 4.76 -9.71 2.76
CA ARG A 99 3.51 -10.43 3.07
C ARG A 99 2.36 -9.50 3.43
N GLU A 100 2.68 -8.33 3.99
CA GLU A 100 1.68 -7.31 4.33
C GLU A 100 1.07 -6.65 3.08
N ARG A 101 1.73 -6.73 1.91
CA ARG A 101 1.48 -5.89 0.73
C ARG A 101 1.08 -6.68 -0.51
#